data_AF-A0A519LM05-F1
#
_entry.id   AF-A0A519LM05-F1
#
_cell.length_a   1.000
_cell.length_b   1.000
_cell.length_c   1.000
_cell.angle_alpha   90.00
_cell.angle_beta   90.00
_cell.angle_gamma   90.00
#
_symmetry.space_group_name_H-M   'P 1'
#
loop_
_entity.id
_entity.type
_entity.pdbx_description
1 polymer ?
#
loop_
_entity_poly.entity_id
_entity_poly.type
_entity_poly.pdbx_seq_one_letter_code
_entity_poly.pdbx_strand_id
1 'polypeptide(L)'
;MMKRDKFIFLFSKKLLGEIETADRVLLDKSISENEEYQKLADQLTRYFNQKPAAADGDSLQQLHLTWNHIEDIKNENFEGKYTFSTSKSQRYPAIWIRVAAILIVLSTISFSVYTLFNQTSTEIVQLSTVNEKTFKITYYSCGCFCRSFVFLLGRR
;
A
#
# COMPACT_ATOMS: atom_id res chain seq x y z
N MET A 1 19.21 -23.17 -3.06
CA MET A 1 18.42 -22.10 -2.42
C MET A 1 16.97 -22.25 -2.84
N MET A 2 16.02 -22.35 -1.90
CA MET A 2 14.60 -22.54 -2.22
C MET A 2 13.99 -21.24 -2.77
N LYS A 3 13.05 -21.32 -3.72
CA LYS A 3 12.29 -20.16 -4.22
C LYS A 3 11.22 -19.73 -3.21
N ARG A 4 10.95 -18.42 -3.14
CA ARG A 4 9.96 -17.82 -2.22
C ARG A 4 8.56 -18.41 -2.38
N ASP A 5 8.09 -18.67 -3.60
CA ASP A 5 6.75 -19.23 -3.82
C ASP A 5 6.62 -20.65 -3.25
N LYS A 6 7.69 -21.45 -3.39
CA LYS A 6 7.76 -22.79 -2.82
C LYS A 6 7.77 -22.73 -1.28
N PHE A 7 8.48 -21.75 -0.70
CA PHE A 7 8.44 -21.51 0.75
C PHE A 7 7.00 -21.26 1.24
N ILE A 8 6.31 -20.32 0.60
CA ILE A 8 4.95 -19.93 1.00
C ILE A 8 4.00 -21.13 0.89
N PHE A 9 4.11 -21.92 -0.20
CA PHE A 9 3.30 -23.12 -0.40
C PHE A 9 3.54 -24.20 0.65
N LEU A 10 4.79 -24.48 1.01
CA LEU A 10 5.10 -25.44 2.08
C LEU A 10 4.65 -24.91 3.43
N PHE A 11 4.80 -23.61 3.68
CA PHE A 11 4.35 -22.98 4.91
C PHE A 11 2.82 -23.01 5.05
N SER A 12 2.06 -22.78 3.98
CA SER A 12 0.61 -22.90 4.01
C SER A 12 0.15 -24.34 4.27
N LYS A 13 0.81 -25.34 3.67
CA LYS A 13 0.58 -26.76 3.99
C LYS A 13 0.87 -27.08 5.46
N LYS A 14 1.95 -26.53 6.04
CA LYS A 14 2.28 -26.69 7.46
C LYS A 14 1.18 -26.14 8.36
N LEU A 15 0.61 -24.99 8.00
CA LEU A 15 -0.50 -24.37 8.75
C LEU A 15 -1.81 -25.15 8.64
N LEU A 16 -2.07 -25.81 7.51
CA LEU A 16 -3.24 -26.67 7.31
C LEU A 16 -3.09 -28.07 7.93
N GLY A 17 -1.88 -28.44 8.38
CA GLY A 17 -1.60 -29.79 8.90
C GLY A 17 -1.40 -30.86 7.82
N GLU A 18 -1.35 -30.46 6.54
CA GLU A 18 -1.23 -31.35 5.37
C GLU A 18 0.22 -31.52 4.88
N ILE A 19 1.21 -31.16 5.71
CA ILE A 19 2.61 -31.20 5.30
C ILE A 19 3.23 -32.59 5.48
N GLU A 20 3.87 -33.11 4.43
CA GLU A 20 4.64 -34.34 4.49
C GLU A 20 5.94 -34.16 5.30
N THR A 21 6.45 -35.24 5.89
CA THR A 21 7.65 -35.20 6.75
C THR A 21 8.89 -34.69 6.01
N ALA A 22 9.09 -35.11 4.76
CA ALA A 22 10.21 -34.66 3.93
C ALA A 22 10.14 -33.14 3.64
N ASP A 23 8.95 -32.65 3.31
CA ASP A 23 8.71 -31.23 3.05
C ASP A 23 8.86 -30.38 4.31
N ARG A 24 8.47 -30.91 5.47
CA ARG A 24 8.68 -30.24 6.77
C ARG A 24 10.16 -30.05 7.07
N VAL A 25 10.98 -31.09 6.88
CA VAL A 25 12.43 -30.99 7.09
C VAL A 25 13.06 -29.95 6.14
N LEU A 26 12.63 -29.94 4.87
CA LEU A 26 13.11 -28.98 3.89
C LEU A 26 12.71 -27.53 4.25
N LEU A 27 11.48 -27.34 4.73
CA LEU A 27 10.99 -26.05 5.21
C LEU A 27 11.78 -25.58 6.44
N ASP A 28 11.90 -26.41 7.47
CA ASP A 28 12.60 -26.06 8.71
C ASP A 28 14.09 -25.78 8.45
N LYS A 29 14.73 -26.55 7.56
CA LYS A 29 16.09 -26.27 7.07
C LYS A 29 16.19 -24.90 6.39
N SER A 30 15.24 -24.60 5.49
CA SER A 30 15.25 -23.31 4.78
C SER A 30 15.02 -22.10 5.70
N ILE A 31 14.31 -22.28 6.82
CA ILE A 31 14.13 -21.27 7.86
C ILE A 31 15.43 -21.06 8.63
N SER A 32 16.14 -22.14 8.96
CA SER A 32 17.41 -22.05 9.71
C SER A 32 18.57 -21.46 8.89
N GLU A 33 18.58 -21.69 7.57
CA GLU A 33 19.68 -21.27 6.69
C GLU A 33 19.51 -19.84 6.15
N ASN A 34 18.31 -19.24 6.24
CA ASN A 34 18.03 -17.95 5.65
C ASN A 34 17.17 -17.06 6.57
N GLU A 35 17.77 -15.96 7.04
CA GLU A 35 17.14 -14.96 7.90
C GLU A 35 15.89 -14.31 7.27
N GLU A 36 15.84 -14.16 5.93
CA GLU A 36 14.66 -13.64 5.24
C GLU A 36 13.45 -14.58 5.38
N TYR A 37 13.70 -15.90 5.31
CA TYR A 37 12.65 -16.90 5.48
C TYR A 37 12.21 -17.03 6.94
N GLN A 38 13.11 -16.79 7.88
CA GLN A 38 12.75 -16.67 9.29
C GLN A 38 11.80 -15.50 9.53
N LYS A 39 12.12 -14.30 9.03
CA LYS A 39 11.25 -13.13 9.13
C LYS A 39 9.89 -13.36 8.47
N LEU A 40 9.87 -14.01 7.31
CA LEU A 40 8.64 -14.34 6.61
C LEU A 40 7.79 -15.36 7.38
N ALA A 41 8.41 -16.39 7.97
CA ALA A 41 7.73 -17.35 8.83
C ALA A 41 7.08 -16.67 10.04
N ASP A 42 7.79 -15.75 10.69
CA ASP A 42 7.27 -14.99 11.83
C ASP A 42 6.08 -14.12 11.43
N GLN A 43 6.18 -13.41 10.31
CA GLN A 43 5.08 -12.57 9.79
C GLN A 43 3.84 -13.40 9.46
N LEU A 44 4.01 -14.54 8.79
CA LEU A 44 2.90 -15.44 8.46
C LEU A 44 2.29 -16.04 9.72
N THR A 45 3.09 -16.50 10.66
CA THR A 45 2.61 -17.03 11.95
C THR A 45 1.79 -15.99 12.70
N ARG A 46 2.28 -14.75 12.76
CA ARG A 46 1.53 -13.64 13.38
C ARG A 46 0.23 -13.37 12.65
N TYR A 47 0.22 -13.31 11.32
CA TYR A 47 -1.00 -13.08 10.55
C TYR A 47 -2.06 -14.17 10.80
N PHE A 48 -1.65 -15.43 10.84
CA PHE A 48 -2.56 -16.55 11.12
C PHE A 48 -3.06 -16.54 12.57
N ASN A 49 -2.21 -16.19 13.54
CA ASN A 49 -2.60 -16.10 14.95
C ASN A 49 -3.37 -14.82 15.29
N GLN A 50 -3.22 -13.75 14.49
CA GLN A 50 -3.92 -12.47 14.63
C GLN A 50 -5.29 -12.46 13.98
N LYS A 51 -5.66 -13.49 13.20
CA LYS A 51 -7.08 -13.69 12.94
C LYS A 51 -7.73 -13.85 14.31
N PRO A 52 -8.64 -12.95 14.72
CA PRO A 52 -9.47 -13.25 15.88
C PRO A 52 -10.09 -14.62 15.60
N ALA A 53 -10.27 -15.42 16.64
CA ALA A 53 -11.13 -16.59 16.60
C ALA A 53 -12.57 -16.14 16.25
N ALA A 54 -12.79 -15.62 15.04
CA ALA A 54 -14.06 -15.21 14.49
C ALA A 54 -14.70 -16.44 13.83
N ALA A 55 -14.82 -17.47 14.66
CA ALA A 55 -15.77 -18.56 14.51
C ALA A 55 -16.18 -18.98 15.92
N ASP A 56 -16.47 -17.98 16.77
CA ASP A 56 -17.45 -18.20 17.82
C ASP A 56 -18.74 -18.63 17.13
N GLY A 57 -19.43 -19.65 17.64
CA GLY A 57 -20.56 -20.33 16.98
C GLY A 57 -21.69 -19.42 16.50
N ASP A 58 -21.66 -18.16 16.94
CA ASP A 58 -22.54 -17.06 16.56
C ASP A 58 -22.46 -16.71 15.06
N SER A 59 -21.29 -16.83 14.40
CA SER A 59 -21.17 -16.51 12.96
C SER A 59 -21.83 -17.56 12.06
N LEU A 60 -21.82 -18.83 12.50
CA LEU A 60 -22.46 -19.94 11.80
C LEU A 60 -23.98 -19.89 12.00
N GLN A 61 -24.44 -19.53 13.20
CA GLN A 61 -25.86 -19.24 13.46
C GLN A 61 -26.36 -18.05 12.65
N GLN A 62 -25.61 -16.94 12.59
CA GLN A 62 -25.97 -15.79 11.74
C GLN A 62 -26.04 -16.16 10.26
N LEU A 63 -25.14 -17.02 9.78
CA LEU A 63 -25.19 -17.51 8.41
C LEU A 63 -26.44 -18.37 8.16
N HIS A 64 -26.79 -19.25 9.10
CA HIS A 64 -27.99 -20.08 9.01
C HIS A 64 -29.28 -19.24 9.06
N LEU A 65 -29.32 -18.22 9.93
CA LEU A 65 -30.44 -17.28 10.02
C LEU A 65 -30.59 -16.48 8.71
N THR A 66 -29.47 -16.06 8.12
CA THR A 66 -29.49 -15.35 6.83
C THR A 66 -29.99 -16.26 5.71
N TRP A 67 -29.58 -17.53 5.69
CA TRP A 67 -30.06 -18.48 4.69
C TRP A 67 -31.54 -18.80 4.82
N ASN A 68 -32.03 -19.03 6.04
CA ASN A 68 -33.45 -19.20 6.30
C ASN A 68 -34.24 -17.98 5.84
N HIS A 69 -33.77 -16.77 6.13
CA HIS A 69 -34.44 -15.55 5.69
C HIS A 69 -34.50 -15.44 4.15
N ILE A 70 -33.44 -15.81 3.43
CA ILE A 70 -33.45 -15.81 1.96
C ILE A 70 -34.45 -16.84 1.41
N GLU A 71 -34.54 -18.00 2.04
CA GLU A 71 -35.48 -19.06 1.64
C GLU A 71 -36.93 -18.66 1.92
N ASP A 72 -37.19 -18.03 3.07
CA ASP A 72 -38.51 -17.49 3.44
C ASP A 72 -38.96 -16.43 2.43
N ILE A 73 -38.10 -15.46 2.09
CA ILE A 73 -38.47 -14.43 1.09
C ILE A 73 -38.61 -15.05 -0.32
N LYS A 74 -37.84 -16.09 -0.65
CA LYS A 74 -37.99 -16.81 -1.92
C LYS A 74 -39.32 -17.55 -2.01
N ASN A 75 -39.80 -18.12 -0.91
CA ASN A 75 -41.05 -18.87 -0.85
C ASN A 75 -42.30 -17.98 -0.80
N GLU A 76 -42.19 -16.74 -0.32
CA GLU A 76 -43.30 -15.77 -0.27
C GLU A 76 -43.64 -15.10 -1.61
N ASN A 77 -43.21 -15.65 -2.76
CA ASN A 77 -43.40 -15.07 -4.10
C ASN A 77 -42.88 -13.63 -4.19
N PHE A 78 -41.63 -13.49 -4.63
CA PHE A 78 -40.96 -12.24 -5.00
C PHE A 78 -41.65 -11.51 -6.17
N GLU A 79 -42.90 -11.07 -5.98
CA GLU A 79 -43.60 -10.16 -6.89
C GLU A 79 -43.40 -8.72 -6.41
N GLY A 80 -42.29 -8.08 -6.79
CA GLY A 80 -42.24 -6.62 -6.67
C GLY A 80 -40.88 -5.97 -6.53
N LYS A 81 -40.42 -5.39 -7.63
CA LYS A 81 -39.60 -4.16 -7.70
C LYS A 81 -38.45 -4.04 -6.69
N TYR A 82 -37.32 -4.66 -7.04
CA TYR A 82 -36.03 -4.30 -6.49
C TYR A 82 -35.75 -2.80 -6.74
N THR A 83 -35.87 -1.98 -5.70
CA THR A 83 -35.29 -0.64 -5.70
C THR A 83 -33.84 -0.79 -5.26
N PHE A 84 -32.93 -0.90 -6.22
CA PHE A 84 -31.50 -0.83 -5.92
C PHE A 84 -31.24 0.50 -5.21
N SER A 85 -30.85 0.45 -3.94
CA SER A 85 -30.40 1.64 -3.22
C SER A 85 -29.17 2.16 -3.93
N THR A 86 -29.31 3.26 -4.69
CA THR A 86 -28.17 3.96 -5.29
C THR A 86 -27.18 4.26 -4.17
N SER A 87 -25.94 3.81 -4.33
CA SER A 87 -24.91 4.04 -3.31
C SER A 87 -24.88 5.53 -3.00
N LYS A 88 -24.97 5.88 -1.72
CA LYS A 88 -24.88 7.27 -1.27
C LYS A 88 -23.47 7.74 -1.60
N SER A 89 -23.30 8.36 -2.77
CA SER A 89 -22.08 9.04 -3.16
C SER A 89 -21.78 10.06 -2.07
N GLN A 90 -20.78 9.77 -1.25
CA GLN A 90 -20.30 10.66 -0.20
C GLN A 90 -19.64 11.85 -0.90
N ARG A 91 -20.46 12.84 -1.28
CA ARG A 91 -20.02 14.09 -1.86
C ARG A 91 -19.34 14.87 -0.75
N TYR A 92 -18.01 14.84 -0.72
CA TYR A 92 -17.25 15.73 0.15
C TYR A 92 -17.71 17.17 -0.09
N PRO A 93 -17.94 17.97 0.97
CA PRO A 93 -18.40 19.34 0.80
C PRO A 93 -17.40 20.10 -0.08
N ALA A 94 -17.89 20.81 -1.10
CA ALA A 94 -17.04 21.56 -2.04
C ALA A 94 -16.09 22.55 -1.34
N ILE A 95 -16.40 22.93 -0.10
CA ILE A 95 -15.58 23.76 0.78
C ILE A 95 -14.22 23.10 1.04
N TRP A 96 -14.16 21.80 1.33
CA TRP A 96 -12.90 21.11 1.62
C TRP A 96 -11.98 21.05 0.39
N ILE A 97 -12.56 20.89 -0.79
CA ILE A 97 -11.81 20.90 -2.06
C ILE A 97 -11.18 22.27 -2.29
N ARG A 98 -11.92 23.36 -2.02
CA ARG A 98 -11.40 24.73 -2.13
C ARG A 98 -10.27 25.01 -1.14
N VAL A 99 -10.42 24.57 0.12
CA VAL A 99 -9.38 24.73 1.15
C VAL A 99 -8.11 23.97 0.77
N ALA A 100 -8.24 22.72 0.31
CA ALA A 100 -7.09 21.92 -0.14
C ALA A 100 -6.35 22.58 -1.31
N ALA A 101 -7.08 23.13 -2.29
CA ALA A 101 -6.48 23.83 -3.42
C ALA A 101 -5.68 25.07 -2.97
N ILE A 102 -6.21 25.87 -2.05
CA ILE A 102 -5.52 27.06 -1.53
C ILE A 102 -4.22 26.67 -0.80
N LEU A 103 -4.24 25.62 0.01
CA LEU A 103 -3.05 25.14 0.72
C LEU A 103 -1.95 24.68 -0.25
N ILE A 104 -2.32 24.00 -1.33
CA ILE A 104 -1.37 23.56 -2.36
C ILE A 104 -0.72 24.78 -3.03
N VAL A 105 -1.50 25.78 -3.42
CA VAL A 105 -0.99 27.00 -4.07
C VAL A 105 -0.07 27.80 -3.13
N LEU A 106 -0.45 27.96 -1.86
CA LEU A 106 0.39 28.65 -0.88
C LEU A 106 1.71 27.89 -0.63
N SER A 107 1.66 26.56 -0.57
CA SER A 107 2.85 25.73 -0.39
C SER A 107 3.79 25.83 -1.58
N THR A 108 3.30 25.84 -2.83
CA THR A 108 4.15 25.92 -4.02
C THR A 108 4.81 27.28 -4.16
N ILE A 109 4.08 28.38 -3.87
CA ILE A 109 4.63 29.73 -3.88
C ILE A 109 5.73 29.86 -2.80
N SER A 110 5.44 29.43 -1.58
CA SER A 110 6.40 29.49 -0.46
C SER A 110 7.66 28.68 -0.75
N PHE A 111 7.50 27.48 -1.32
CA PHE A 111 8.61 26.64 -1.72
C PHE A 111 9.45 27.28 -2.83
N SER A 112 8.81 27.86 -3.85
CA SER A 112 9.50 28.50 -4.97
C SER A 112 10.31 29.72 -4.55
N VAL A 113 9.75 30.55 -3.65
CA VAL A 113 10.47 31.71 -3.09
C VAL A 113 11.65 31.23 -2.25
N TYR A 114 11.47 30.19 -1.43
CA TYR A 114 12.54 29.63 -0.61
C TYR A 114 13.70 29.09 -1.44
N THR A 115 13.41 28.36 -2.53
CA THR A 115 14.47 27.82 -3.39
C THR A 115 15.25 28.92 -4.12
N LEU A 116 14.55 29.95 -4.61
CA LEU A 116 15.20 31.09 -5.28
C LEU A 116 16.06 31.90 -4.31
N PHE A 117 15.55 32.16 -3.10
CA PHE A 117 16.30 32.91 -2.09
C PHE A 117 17.58 32.17 -1.65
N ASN A 118 17.50 30.85 -1.45
CA ASN A 118 18.67 30.06 -1.09
C ASN A 118 19.73 30.04 -2.21
N GLN A 119 19.33 30.01 -3.48
CA GLN A 119 20.29 30.07 -4.61
C GLN A 119 21.04 31.41 -4.66
N THR A 120 20.37 32.53 -4.40
CA THR A 120 21.03 33.85 -4.42
C THR A 120 22.08 34.02 -3.33
N SER A 121 21.89 33.38 -2.17
CA SER A 121 22.86 33.47 -1.06
C SER A 121 24.18 32.75 -1.33
N THR A 122 24.17 31.71 -2.18
CA THR A 122 25.38 30.93 -2.52
C THR A 122 26.23 31.56 -3.62
N GLU A 123 25.66 32.41 -4.49
CA GLU A 123 26.42 33.07 -5.56
C GLU A 123 27.02 34.42 -5.15
N ILE A 124 26.42 35.14 -4.19
CA ILE A 124 26.94 36.46 -3.74
C ILE A 124 28.29 36.32 -3.00
N VAL A 125 28.60 35.15 -2.43
CA VAL A 125 29.89 34.89 -1.77
C VAL A 125 31.04 34.66 -2.77
N GLN A 126 30.75 34.37 -4.06
CA GLN A 126 31.79 34.10 -5.06
C GLN A 126 32.14 35.29 -5.98
N LEU A 127 31.43 36.41 -5.88
CA LEU A 127 31.67 37.60 -6.72
C LEU A 127 32.60 38.65 -6.08
N SER A 128 33.12 38.44 -4.87
CA SER A 128 34.06 39.35 -4.21
C SER A 128 35.55 38.97 -4.33
N THR A 129 35.91 37.94 -5.09
CA THR A 129 37.32 37.62 -5.36
C THR A 129 37.73 38.15 -6.73
N VAL A 130 38.30 39.36 -6.65
CA VAL A 130 39.33 39.94 -7.51
C VAL A 130 39.90 38.98 -8.56
N ASN A 131 39.78 39.42 -9.82
CA ASN A 131 40.61 39.08 -10.97
C ASN A 131 41.78 38.13 -10.67
N GLU A 132 41.60 36.83 -10.91
CA GLU A 132 42.68 36.05 -11.48
C GLU A 132 42.12 34.93 -12.38
N LYS A 133 42.60 34.96 -13.61
CA LYS A 133 42.30 34.00 -14.67
C LYS A 133 42.68 32.60 -14.21
N THR A 134 41.74 31.65 -14.16
CA THR A 134 42.06 30.26 -14.49
C THR A 134 40.83 29.42 -14.84
N PHE A 135 40.89 28.87 -16.05
CA PHE A 135 40.55 27.50 -16.43
C PHE A 135 39.13 26.96 -16.22
N LYS A 136 38.40 26.97 -17.35
CA LYS A 136 37.43 25.99 -17.86
C LYS A 136 37.64 24.55 -17.33
N ILE A 137 36.60 23.94 -16.74
CA ILE A 137 36.22 22.53 -16.92
C ILE A 137 34.69 22.43 -16.87
N THR A 138 34.13 21.90 -17.96
CA THR A 138 32.74 21.46 -18.12
C THR A 138 32.50 20.16 -17.36
N TYR A 139 31.49 20.13 -16.48
CA TYR A 139 30.86 18.89 -16.04
C TYR A 139 29.46 18.80 -16.64
N TYR A 140 29.31 17.84 -17.56
CA TYR A 140 28.03 17.32 -17.99
C TYR A 140 27.29 16.75 -16.78
N SER A 141 26.09 17.25 -16.49
CA SER A 141 25.12 16.52 -15.66
C SER A 141 23.78 16.54 -16.37
N CYS A 142 23.62 15.52 -17.22
CA CYS A 142 22.34 15.13 -17.79
C CYS A 142 21.47 14.57 -16.66
N GLY A 143 20.72 15.46 -16.01
CA GLY A 143 19.71 15.09 -15.03
C GLY A 143 18.46 14.59 -15.74
N CYS A 144 18.41 13.30 -16.04
CA CYS A 144 17.17 12.58 -16.33
C CYS A 144 16.25 12.65 -15.11
N PHE A 145 15.48 13.74 -14.99
CA PHE A 145 14.40 13.89 -14.02
C PHE A 145 13.06 13.84 -14.77
N CYS A 146 12.72 12.67 -15.30
CA CYS A 146 11.41 12.41 -15.87
C CYS A 146 11.01 10.96 -15.57
N ARG A 147 10.76 10.66 -14.29
CA ARG A 147 10.09 9.43 -13.89
C ARG A 147 9.18 9.67 -12.70
N SER A 148 7.93 9.28 -12.89
CA SER A 148 6.91 9.03 -11.86
C SER A 148 6.14 10.24 -11.34
N PHE A 149 5.22 10.77 -12.18
CA PHE A 149 4.02 11.44 -11.66
C PHE A 149 2.79 11.18 -12.54
N VAL A 150 2.50 9.90 -12.83
CA VAL A 150 1.17 9.49 -13.35
C VAL A 150 0.84 8.12 -12.77
N PHE A 151 0.37 8.09 -11.52
CA PHE A 151 -0.33 6.93 -10.97
C PHE A 151 -1.22 7.35 -9.79
N LEU A 152 -2.08 8.35 -10.01
CA LEU A 152 -3.15 8.70 -9.06
C LEU A 152 -4.30 9.32 -9.86
N LEU A 153 -5.07 8.48 -10.56
CA LEU A 153 -6.46 8.71 -10.97
C LEU A 153 -6.93 7.44 -11.71
N GLY A 154 -7.48 6.47 -10.98
CA GLY A 154 -7.94 5.23 -11.60
C GLY A 154 -8.44 4.17 -10.61
N ARG A 155 -9.24 4.56 -9.63
CA ARG A 155 -10.11 3.62 -8.89
C ARG A 155 -11.28 4.38 -8.26
N ARG A 156 -12.33 4.56 -9.05
CA ARG A 156 -13.72 4.60 -8.59
C ARG A 156 -14.55 3.83 -9.59
#